data_AF-A0A7Y2GZA6-F1
#
_entry.id   AF-A0A7Y2GZA6-F1
#
_cell.length_a   1.000
_cell.length_b   1.000
_cell.length_c   1.000
_cell.angle_alpha   90.00
_cell.angle_beta   90.00
_cell.angle_gamma   90.00
#
_symmetry.space_group_name_H-M   'P 1'
#
loop_
_entity.id
_entity.type
_entity.pdbx_description
1 polymer ?
#
loop_
_entity_poly.entity_id
_entity_poly.type
_entity_poly.pdbx_seq_one_letter_code
_entity_poly.pdbx_strand_id
1 'polypeptide(L)' 'AMNPVDHPMGGGEGKASGGHPRSPKGVPAKGFKTRKKNKPSNKYIVRRRKAKK' A
#
# COMPACT_ATOMS: atom_id res chain seq x y z
N ALA A 1 3.46 17.52 5.34
CA ALA A 1 3.19 17.29 3.91
C ALA A 1 4.54 17.21 3.19
N MET A 2 4.65 16.44 2.11
CA MET A 2 5.88 16.30 1.30
C MET A 2 5.69 17.00 -0.03
N ASN A 3 6.77 17.19 -0.80
CA ASN A 3 6.70 17.69 -2.17
C ASN A 3 6.38 16.56 -3.16
N PRO A 4 5.92 16.88 -4.39
CA PRO A 4 5.65 15.87 -5.42
C PRO A 4 6.85 14.99 -5.79
N VAL A 5 8.08 15.50 -5.66
CA VAL A 5 9.33 14.77 -5.94
C VAL A 5 9.59 13.66 -4.91
N ASP A 6 9.19 13.88 -3.67
CA ASP A 6 9.50 12.97 -2.55
C ASP A 6 8.46 11.87 -2.39
N HIS A 7 7.19 12.17 -2.70
CA HIS A 7 6.10 11.25 -2.44
C HIS A 7 4.99 11.35 -3.50
N PRO A 8 4.41 10.21 -3.95
CA PRO A 8 3.25 10.19 -4.84
C PRO A 8 1.97 10.89 -4.33
N MET A 9 2.00 11.37 -3.09
CA MET A 9 0.89 12.07 -2.41
C MET A 9 1.33 13.46 -1.94
N GLY A 10 2.54 13.89 -2.32
CA GLY A 10 3.10 15.18 -1.97
C GLY A 10 2.64 16.28 -2.93
N GLY A 11 2.69 17.52 -2.44
CA GLY A 11 2.28 18.72 -3.15
C GLY A 11 0.78 19.01 -3.10
N GLY A 12 0.39 19.96 -3.94
CA GLY A 12 -0.90 20.63 -3.90
C GLY A 12 -0.82 21.98 -3.18
N GLU A 13 -1.64 22.93 -3.61
CA GLU A 13 -1.77 24.22 -2.94
C GLU A 13 -2.49 24.02 -1.60
N GLY A 14 -1.91 24.57 -0.52
CA GLY A 14 -2.45 24.41 0.82
C GLY A 14 -2.54 22.94 1.26
N LYS A 15 -3.67 22.54 1.84
CA LYS A 15 -3.89 21.17 2.31
C LYS A 15 -4.61 20.35 1.24
N ALA A 16 -3.88 19.47 0.58
CA ALA A 16 -4.41 18.54 -0.41
C ALA A 16 -4.60 17.11 0.14
N SER A 17 -5.50 16.34 -0.49
CA SER A 17 -5.81 14.97 -0.07
C SER A 17 -4.75 13.94 -0.44
N GLY A 18 -3.95 14.20 -1.49
CA GLY A 18 -2.96 13.26 -2.01
C GLY A 18 -3.55 12.05 -2.76
N GLY A 19 -4.87 12.02 -3.00
CA GLY A 19 -5.54 10.99 -3.79
C GLY A 19 -5.56 9.59 -3.16
N HIS A 20 -5.29 8.57 -3.96
CA HIS A 20 -5.27 7.19 -3.48
C HIS A 20 -4.06 6.94 -2.57
N PRO A 21 -4.25 6.41 -1.34
CA PRO A 21 -3.15 6.16 -0.42
C PRO A 21 -2.11 5.20 -0.97
N ARG A 22 -0.89 5.69 -1.13
CA ARG A 22 0.25 4.95 -1.67
C ARG A 22 1.43 5.04 -0.71
N SER A 23 2.31 4.05 -0.79
CA SER A 23 3.65 4.13 -0.20
C SER A 23 4.51 5.13 -0.99
N PRO A 24 5.70 5.50 -0.47
CA PRO A 24 6.63 6.35 -1.22
C PRO A 24 7.01 5.79 -2.59
N LYS A 25 6.96 4.46 -2.74
CA LYS A 25 7.23 3.75 -4.00
C LYS A 25 6.01 3.59 -4.90
N GLY A 26 4.88 4.22 -4.56
CA GLY A 26 3.64 4.15 -5.33
C GLY A 26 2.79 2.89 -5.09
N VAL A 27 3.21 1.97 -4.22
CA VAL A 27 2.44 0.75 -3.93
C VAL A 27 1.18 1.12 -3.14
N PRO A 28 -0.02 0.67 -3.53
CA PRO A 28 -1.24 1.00 -2.79
C PRO A 28 -1.17 0.53 -1.33
N ALA A 29 -1.48 1.42 -0.38
CA ALA A 29 -1.38 1.14 1.05
C ALA A 29 -2.68 0.56 1.64
N LYS A 30 -3.81 0.71 0.93
CA LYS A 30 -5.11 0.19 1.36
C LYS A 30 -5.46 -1.10 0.61
N GLY A 31 -5.53 -2.21 1.34
CA GLY A 31 -6.07 -3.50 0.85
C GLY A 31 -5.19 -4.31 -0.09
N PHE A 32 -4.05 -3.76 -0.55
CA PHE A 32 -3.17 -4.47 -1.46
C PHE A 32 -2.42 -5.63 -0.77
N LYS A 33 -2.60 -6.85 -1.29
CA LYS A 33 -1.91 -8.04 -0.78
C LYS A 33 -0.51 -8.12 -1.41
N THR A 34 0.52 -7.90 -0.61
CA THR A 34 1.93 -7.95 -1.06
C THR A 34 2.51 -9.36 -1.18
N ARG A 35 1.80 -10.38 -0.65
CA ARG A 35 2.25 -11.78 -0.74
C ARG A 35 2.16 -12.31 -2.17
N LYS A 36 3.27 -12.86 -2.67
CA LYS A 36 3.33 -13.56 -3.97
C LYS A 36 2.33 -14.73 -4.04
N LYS A 37 1.56 -14.78 -5.14
CA LYS A 37 0.51 -15.80 -5.34
C LYS A 37 1.07 -17.22 -5.49
N ASN A 38 2.26 -17.39 -6.06
CA ASN A 38 2.82 -18.71 -6.41
C ASN A 38 3.95 -19.18 -5.46
N LYS A 39 3.97 -18.71 -4.21
CA LYS A 39 5.02 -19.10 -3.26
C LYS A 39 4.85 -20.59 -2.87
N PRO A 40 5.88 -21.45 -3.00
CA PRO A 40 5.75 -22.90 -2.72
C PRO A 40 5.22 -23.21 -1.32
N SER A 41 5.59 -22.39 -0.32
CA SER A 41 5.08 -22.47 1.06
C SER A 41 3.56 -22.35 1.21
N ASN A 42 2.84 -21.94 0.15
CA ASN A 42 1.37 -21.84 0.18
C ASN A 42 0.70 -23.19 0.49
N LYS A 43 1.33 -24.32 0.11
CA LYS A 43 0.80 -25.66 0.39
C LYS A 43 0.67 -25.98 1.89
N TYR A 44 1.44 -25.29 2.73
CA TYR A 44 1.44 -25.51 4.18
C TYR A 44 0.50 -24.57 4.95
N ILE A 45 -0.34 -23.79 4.25
CA ILE A 45 -1.18 -22.77 4.89
C ILE A 45 -2.64 -23.20 4.92
N VAL A 46 -3.12 -23.46 6.13
CA VAL A 46 -4.52 -23.86 6.39
C VAL A 46 -5.47 -22.66 6.37
N ARG A 47 -5.06 -21.52 6.97
CA ARG A 47 -5.88 -20.29 6.99
C ARG A 47 -5.02 -19.04 6.98
N ARG A 48 -5.50 -17.97 6.34
CA ARG A 48 -4.87 -16.65 6.40
C ARG A 48 -5.32 -15.90 7.65
N ARG A 49 -4.40 -15.15 8.27
CA ARG A 49 -4.75 -14.23 9.37
C ARG A 49 -5.71 -13.16 8.82
N LYS A 50 -6.93 -13.06 9.37
CA LYS A 50 -7.78 -11.89 9.15
C LYS A 50 -7.14 -10.74 9.93
N ALA A 51 -6.73 -9.68 9.24
CA ALA A 51 -6.47 -8.42 9.93
C ALA A 51 -7.83 -7.92 10.44
N LYS A 52 -7.94 -7.61 11.74
CA LYS A 52 -9.08 -6.82 12.24
C LYS A 52 -9.08 -5.52 11.42
N LYS A 53 -10.24 -5.22 10.82
CA LYS A 53 -10.44 -4.03 9.99
C LYS A 53 -10.29 -2.79 10.84
#